data_AF-A0A227JAZ5-F1
#
_entry.id   AF-A0A227JAZ5-F1
#
_cell.length_a   1.000
_cell.length_b   1.000
_cell.length_c   1.000
_cell.angle_alpha   90.00
_cell.angle_beta   90.00
_cell.angle_gamma   90.00
#
_symmetry.space_group_name_H-M   'P 1'
#
loop_
_entity.id
_entity.type
_entity.pdbx_description
1 polymer ?
#
loop_
_entity_poly.entity_id
_entity_poly.type
_entity_poly.pdbx_seq_one_letter_code
_entity_poly.pdbx_strand_id
1 'polypeptide(L)'
;MIEIQRRPEPDLSLLPDSIPPILKRIYINRGITDIAQLETSARGLHSYQKLGGIEQAVELLFQAIQEQKRIIVVGDFDADGATSSALSVLALRMLGSNNVDYLVPNRFEDGYGLSPEVVDQALELGAEMIMTVDNGVSSIEGVRYAKENGITVLVTDHHLPGQVLPEVDAMVNPNLDSCTFPSKALAGVGVAFYLMMALCVHMRKHNWFAQQGMQE
;
A
#
# COMPACT_ATOMS: atom_id res chain seq x y z
N MET A 1 37.23 -20.20 15.30
CA MET A 1 37.53 -21.17 14.22
C MET A 1 36.26 -21.27 13.38
N ILE A 2 36.29 -20.94 12.09
CA ILE A 2 35.10 -21.06 11.23
C ILE A 2 35.00 -22.52 10.82
N GLU A 3 33.93 -23.21 11.23
CA GLU A 3 33.66 -24.60 10.86
C GLU A 3 32.76 -24.62 9.63
N ILE A 4 33.24 -25.18 8.52
CA ILE A 4 32.45 -25.31 7.30
C ILE A 4 31.52 -26.51 7.46
N GLN A 5 30.22 -26.25 7.60
CA GLN A 5 29.19 -27.29 7.66
C GLN A 5 28.45 -27.39 6.33
N ARG A 6 28.22 -28.62 5.86
CA ARG A 6 27.34 -28.87 4.72
C ARG A 6 25.89 -28.70 5.16
N ARG A 7 25.08 -28.02 4.33
CA ARG A 7 23.63 -27.98 4.55
C ARG A 7 23.03 -29.38 4.39
N PRO A 8 22.05 -29.77 5.22
CA PRO A 8 21.29 -31.00 5.05
C PRO A 8 20.69 -31.10 3.65
N GLU A 9 20.52 -32.32 3.15
CA GLU A 9 19.77 -32.52 1.90
C GLU A 9 18.28 -32.27 2.15
N PRO A 10 17.60 -31.47 1.31
CA PRO A 10 16.18 -31.21 1.47
C PRO A 10 15.36 -32.43 1.03
N ASP A 11 14.20 -32.62 1.65
CA ASP A 11 13.22 -33.62 1.24
C ASP A 11 12.56 -33.23 -0.09
N LEU A 12 13.01 -33.85 -1.18
CA LEU A 12 12.51 -33.56 -2.53
C LEU A 12 11.05 -34.01 -2.75
N SER A 13 10.44 -34.75 -1.83
CA SER A 13 9.04 -35.19 -1.94
C SER A 13 8.04 -34.06 -1.68
N LEU A 14 8.49 -32.94 -1.09
CA LEU A 14 7.66 -31.75 -0.83
C LEU A 14 7.14 -31.07 -2.11
N LEU A 15 7.79 -31.30 -3.25
CA LEU A 15 7.40 -30.73 -4.54
C LEU A 15 7.11 -31.83 -5.57
N PRO A 16 6.18 -31.60 -6.51
CA PRO A 16 5.74 -32.62 -7.47
C PRO A 16 6.83 -33.02 -8.45
N ASP A 17 6.78 -34.25 -8.96
CA ASP A 17 7.78 -34.82 -9.89
C ASP A 17 7.84 -34.14 -11.26
N SER A 18 6.87 -33.28 -11.58
CA SER A 18 6.95 -32.38 -12.72
C SER A 18 8.09 -31.35 -12.62
N ILE A 19 8.62 -31.10 -11.41
CA ILE A 19 9.76 -30.19 -11.20
C ILE A 19 11.07 -30.99 -11.21
N PRO A 20 12.07 -30.60 -12.03
CA PRO A 20 13.40 -31.21 -12.02
C PRO A 20 14.06 -31.24 -10.61
N PRO A 21 14.73 -32.34 -10.22
CA PRO A 21 15.30 -32.50 -8.86
C PRO A 21 16.22 -31.36 -8.40
N ILE A 22 17.00 -30.78 -9.32
CA ILE A 22 17.88 -29.64 -9.02
C ILE A 22 17.09 -28.38 -8.64
N LEU A 23 15.95 -28.13 -9.30
CA LEU A 23 15.08 -27.01 -8.98
C LEU A 23 14.35 -27.26 -7.66
N LYS A 24 13.86 -28.48 -7.40
CA LYS A 24 13.29 -28.85 -6.10
C LYS A 24 14.28 -28.53 -4.96
N ARG A 25 15.55 -28.92 -5.13
CA ARG A 25 16.61 -28.62 -4.15
C ARG A 25 16.79 -27.12 -3.92
N ILE A 26 16.77 -26.31 -4.97
CA ILE A 26 16.92 -24.84 -4.86
C ILE A 26 15.71 -24.23 -4.15
N TYR A 27 14.49 -24.60 -4.54
CA TYR A 27 13.25 -24.05 -3.99
C TYR A 27 13.07 -24.36 -2.51
N ILE A 28 13.23 -25.62 -2.10
CA ILE A 28 13.06 -26.03 -0.71
C ILE A 28 14.09 -25.34 0.19
N ASN A 29 15.34 -25.19 -0.28
CA ASN A 29 16.38 -24.44 0.44
C ASN A 29 16.09 -22.92 0.54
N ARG A 30 15.12 -22.40 -0.22
CA ARG A 30 14.62 -21.02 -0.13
C ARG A 30 13.28 -20.94 0.61
N GLY A 31 12.82 -22.02 1.24
CA GLY A 31 11.57 -22.07 2.00
C GLY A 31 10.31 -22.31 1.14
N ILE A 32 10.47 -22.71 -0.12
CA ILE A 32 9.35 -23.08 -1.00
C ILE A 32 9.12 -24.58 -0.87
N THR A 33 8.06 -24.95 -0.15
CA THR A 33 7.69 -26.32 0.20
C THR A 33 6.35 -26.75 -0.39
N ASP A 34 5.65 -25.84 -1.07
CA ASP A 34 4.39 -26.10 -1.76
C ASP A 34 4.45 -25.50 -3.17
N ILE A 35 3.93 -26.24 -4.16
CA ILE A 35 3.85 -25.80 -5.56
C ILE A 35 3.08 -24.48 -5.72
N ALA A 36 2.09 -24.22 -4.87
CA ALA A 36 1.31 -23.00 -4.88
C ALA A 36 2.14 -21.75 -4.57
N GLN A 37 3.28 -21.88 -3.86
CA GLN A 37 4.20 -20.76 -3.62
C GLN A 37 4.99 -20.35 -4.87
N LEU A 38 4.92 -21.14 -5.96
CA LEU A 38 5.51 -20.82 -7.26
C LEU A 38 4.50 -20.18 -8.23
N GLU A 39 3.26 -19.94 -7.81
CA GLU A 39 2.27 -19.24 -8.61
C GLU A 39 2.61 -17.75 -8.70
N THR A 40 2.98 -17.30 -9.90
CA THR A 40 3.38 -15.90 -10.16
C THR A 40 2.32 -15.11 -10.92
N SER A 41 1.22 -15.72 -11.34
CA SER A 41 0.11 -15.02 -11.98
C SER A 41 -0.79 -14.32 -10.97
N ALA A 42 -1.67 -13.46 -11.46
CA ALA A 42 -2.64 -12.75 -10.62
C ALA A 42 -3.56 -13.68 -9.79
N ARG A 43 -3.69 -14.96 -10.16
CA ARG A 43 -4.46 -15.94 -9.38
C ARG A 43 -3.82 -16.25 -8.02
N GLY A 44 -2.51 -16.05 -7.89
CA GLY A 44 -1.77 -16.24 -6.65
C GLY A 44 -1.83 -15.05 -5.69
N LEU A 45 -2.48 -13.95 -6.06
CA LEU A 45 -2.61 -12.78 -5.19
C LEU A 45 -3.36 -13.16 -3.91
N HIS A 46 -2.82 -12.74 -2.77
CA HIS A 46 -3.47 -12.93 -1.49
C HIS A 46 -4.73 -12.06 -1.40
N SER A 47 -5.72 -12.51 -0.62
CA SER A 47 -6.91 -11.69 -0.39
C SER A 47 -6.53 -10.37 0.29
N TYR A 48 -6.96 -9.25 -0.30
CA TYR A 48 -6.79 -7.91 0.26
C TYR A 48 -7.42 -7.79 1.65
N GLN A 49 -8.43 -8.60 1.98
CA GLN A 49 -9.12 -8.59 3.28
C GLN A 49 -8.20 -8.91 4.46
N LYS A 50 -7.03 -9.52 4.21
CA LYS A 50 -6.02 -9.78 5.25
C LYS A 50 -5.08 -8.59 5.48
N LEU A 51 -5.12 -7.58 4.60
CA LEU A 51 -4.32 -6.38 4.73
C LEU A 51 -4.94 -5.47 5.79
N GLY A 52 -4.21 -5.27 6.90
CA GLY A 52 -4.68 -4.49 8.03
C GLY A 52 -5.05 -3.06 7.64
N GLY A 53 -6.17 -2.58 8.17
CA GLY A 53 -6.69 -1.22 7.93
C GLY A 53 -7.31 -0.97 6.55
N ILE A 54 -7.35 -1.98 5.68
CA ILE A 54 -7.86 -1.84 4.31
C ILE A 54 -9.34 -1.47 4.27
N GLU A 55 -10.15 -1.97 5.21
CA GLU A 55 -11.59 -1.74 5.25
C GLU A 55 -11.89 -0.28 5.56
N GLN A 56 -11.28 0.25 6.63
CA GLN A 56 -11.39 1.66 7.02
C GLN A 56 -10.87 2.58 5.92
N ALA A 57 -9.73 2.25 5.30
CA ALA A 57 -9.17 3.05 4.21
C ALA A 57 -10.09 3.11 2.98
N VAL A 58 -10.73 1.99 2.62
CA VAL A 58 -11.68 1.92 1.50
C VAL A 58 -12.93 2.73 1.79
N GLU A 59 -13.51 2.62 2.98
CA GLU A 59 -14.69 3.41 3.36
C GLU A 59 -14.38 4.91 3.33
N LEU A 60 -13.24 5.30 3.89
CA LEU A 60 -12.77 6.69 3.93
C LEU A 60 -12.58 7.27 2.53
N LEU A 61 -11.89 6.53 1.63
CA LEU A 61 -11.70 6.96 0.25
C LEU A 61 -13.01 6.99 -0.52
N PHE A 62 -13.90 6.00 -0.32
CA PHE A 62 -15.18 5.97 -1.02
C PHE A 62 -16.02 7.19 -0.65
N GLN A 63 -16.11 7.53 0.64
CA GLN A 63 -16.78 8.75 1.11
C GLN A 63 -16.14 10.01 0.53
N ALA A 64 -14.81 10.12 0.55
CA ALA A 64 -14.10 11.27 -0.01
C ALA A 64 -14.40 11.46 -1.51
N ILE A 65 -14.51 10.37 -2.28
CA ILE A 65 -14.87 10.40 -3.70
C ILE A 65 -16.35 10.80 -3.87
N GLN A 66 -17.27 10.29 -3.06
CA GLN A 66 -18.68 10.69 -3.11
C GLN A 66 -18.87 12.19 -2.85
N GLU A 67 -18.10 12.73 -1.91
CA GLU A 67 -18.11 14.15 -1.54
C GLU A 67 -17.24 15.02 -2.46
N GLN A 68 -16.52 14.41 -3.42
CA GLN A 68 -15.57 15.07 -4.32
C GLN A 68 -14.51 15.92 -3.57
N LYS A 69 -14.07 15.43 -2.40
CA LYS A 69 -13.00 16.06 -1.63
C LYS A 69 -11.74 16.23 -2.48
N ARG A 70 -11.00 17.32 -2.24
CA ARG A 70 -9.66 17.52 -2.78
C ARG A 70 -8.70 16.52 -2.14
N ILE A 71 -8.38 15.45 -2.85
CA ILE A 71 -7.42 14.43 -2.40
C ILE A 71 -6.04 14.77 -2.97
N ILE A 72 -5.07 14.98 -2.09
CA ILE A 72 -3.65 15.13 -2.47
C ILE A 72 -2.91 13.84 -2.13
N VAL A 73 -2.42 13.15 -3.15
CA VAL A 73 -1.58 11.96 -3.00
C VAL A 73 -0.14 12.39 -2.74
N VAL A 74 0.37 12.12 -1.54
CA VAL A 74 1.74 12.48 -1.15
C VAL A 74 2.65 11.26 -1.28
N GLY A 75 3.45 11.22 -2.34
CA GLY A 75 4.36 10.12 -2.62
C GLY A 75 5.76 10.29 -2.07
N ASP A 76 6.61 9.30 -2.34
CA ASP A 76 8.07 9.41 -2.19
C ASP A 76 8.76 9.65 -3.55
N PHE A 77 10.01 10.11 -3.52
CA PHE A 77 10.77 10.53 -4.70
C PHE A 77 11.40 9.36 -5.49
N ASP A 78 11.42 8.15 -4.94
CA ASP A 78 12.04 7.00 -5.58
C ASP A 78 11.08 6.28 -6.56
N ALA A 79 11.51 5.15 -7.12
CA ALA A 79 10.71 4.43 -8.09
C ALA A 79 9.41 3.86 -7.49
N ASP A 80 9.43 3.45 -6.23
CA ASP A 80 8.26 2.89 -5.55
C ASP A 80 7.26 4.02 -5.25
N GLY A 81 7.73 5.12 -4.66
CA GLY A 81 6.90 6.31 -4.40
C GLY A 81 6.32 6.97 -5.65
N ALA A 82 7.12 7.10 -6.72
CA ALA A 82 6.67 7.68 -7.98
C ALA A 82 5.61 6.80 -8.67
N THR A 83 5.82 5.47 -8.70
CA THR A 83 4.84 4.56 -9.30
C THR A 83 3.58 4.41 -8.45
N SER A 84 3.69 4.45 -7.12
CA SER A 84 2.56 4.49 -6.20
C SER A 84 1.69 5.73 -6.39
N SER A 85 2.31 6.89 -6.57
CA SER A 85 1.63 8.15 -6.85
C SER A 85 0.89 8.08 -8.18
N ALA A 86 1.58 7.65 -9.24
CA ALA A 86 0.99 7.53 -10.57
C ALA A 86 -0.19 6.55 -10.58
N LEU A 87 -0.02 5.36 -9.98
CA LEU A 87 -1.08 4.36 -9.87
C LEU A 87 -2.29 4.91 -9.13
N SER A 88 -2.10 5.53 -7.97
CA SER A 88 -3.19 6.02 -7.14
C SER A 88 -3.96 7.14 -7.82
N VAL A 89 -3.28 8.13 -8.42
CA VAL A 89 -3.93 9.23 -9.15
C VAL A 89 -4.74 8.71 -10.33
N LEU A 90 -4.15 7.82 -11.14
CA LEU A 90 -4.85 7.23 -12.29
C LEU A 90 -6.07 6.44 -11.85
N ALA A 91 -5.93 5.57 -10.84
CA ALA A 91 -7.01 4.77 -10.32
C ALA A 91 -8.13 5.62 -9.72
N LEU A 92 -7.82 6.59 -8.84
CA LEU A 92 -8.84 7.45 -8.23
C LEU A 92 -9.63 8.24 -9.27
N ARG A 93 -8.96 8.74 -10.33
CA ARG A 93 -9.64 9.40 -11.46
C ARG A 93 -10.53 8.42 -12.23
N MET A 94 -10.03 7.22 -12.53
CA MET A 94 -10.82 6.16 -13.18
C MET A 94 -12.03 5.71 -12.32
N LEU A 95 -11.94 5.84 -11.00
CA LEU A 95 -13.00 5.49 -10.05
C LEU A 95 -13.98 6.64 -9.76
N GLY A 96 -13.85 7.77 -10.46
CA GLY A 96 -14.84 8.86 -10.44
C GLY A 96 -14.45 10.05 -9.55
N SER A 97 -13.21 10.11 -9.07
CA SER A 97 -12.71 11.31 -8.40
C SER A 97 -12.20 12.34 -9.40
N ASN A 98 -12.89 13.47 -9.52
CA ASN A 98 -12.47 14.55 -10.41
C ASN A 98 -11.55 15.57 -9.72
N ASN A 99 -11.30 15.40 -8.41
CA ASN A 99 -10.60 16.36 -7.58
C ASN A 99 -9.36 15.75 -6.90
N VAL A 100 -8.48 15.15 -7.72
CA VAL A 100 -7.25 14.48 -7.26
C VAL A 100 -6.03 15.10 -7.88
N ASP A 101 -5.04 15.36 -7.04
CA ASP A 101 -3.70 15.76 -7.44
C ASP A 101 -2.64 14.99 -6.65
N TYR A 102 -1.37 15.23 -6.96
CA TYR A 102 -0.25 14.64 -6.25
C TYR A 102 0.76 15.69 -5.80
N LEU A 103 1.54 15.31 -4.79
CA LEU A 103 2.68 16.04 -4.29
C LEU A 103 3.82 15.04 -4.06
N VAL A 104 5.01 15.36 -4.57
CA VAL A 104 6.23 14.61 -4.28
C VAL A 104 7.19 15.57 -3.57
N PRO A 105 7.52 15.32 -2.30
CA PRO A 105 8.32 16.25 -1.50
C PRO A 105 9.78 16.29 -1.98
N ASN A 106 10.44 17.43 -1.75
CA ASN A 106 11.86 17.55 -1.99
C ASN A 106 12.63 17.00 -0.79
N ARG A 107 13.25 15.82 -0.96
CA ARG A 107 13.99 15.16 0.13
C ARG A 107 15.04 16.03 0.83
N PHE A 108 15.63 16.99 0.13
CA PHE A 108 16.68 17.84 0.68
C PHE A 108 16.14 19.00 1.52
N GLU A 109 14.94 19.48 1.19
CA GLU A 109 14.32 20.66 1.81
C GLU A 109 13.29 20.24 2.87
N ASP A 110 12.48 19.22 2.56
CA ASP A 110 11.31 18.81 3.34
C ASP A 110 11.57 17.58 4.23
N GLY A 111 12.72 16.90 4.05
CA GLY A 111 13.02 15.64 4.71
C GLY A 111 12.29 14.45 4.09
N TYR A 112 11.99 13.42 4.90
CA TYR A 112 11.37 12.17 4.44
C TYR A 112 9.92 12.04 4.89
N GLY A 113 9.03 11.71 3.96
CA GLY A 113 7.60 11.49 4.21
C GLY A 113 6.80 12.78 4.46
N LEU A 114 5.65 12.64 5.12
CA LEU A 114 4.78 13.77 5.44
C LEU A 114 5.33 14.59 6.62
N SER A 115 5.90 15.76 6.33
CA SER A 115 6.31 16.77 7.31
C SER A 115 5.29 17.92 7.40
N PRO A 116 5.35 18.80 8.42
CA PRO A 116 4.54 20.01 8.46
C PRO A 116 4.69 20.89 7.21
N GLU A 117 5.89 21.01 6.66
CA GLU A 117 6.16 21.78 5.44
C GLU A 117 5.50 21.15 4.21
N VAL A 118 5.49 19.83 4.11
CA VAL A 118 4.76 19.11 3.04
C VAL A 118 3.25 19.29 3.21
N VAL A 119 2.76 19.37 4.44
CA VAL A 119 1.35 19.65 4.72
C VAL A 119 0.99 21.09 4.33
N ASP A 120 1.86 22.08 4.58
CA ASP A 120 1.67 23.45 4.09
C ASP A 120 1.53 23.48 2.56
N GLN A 121 2.41 22.76 1.84
CA GLN A 121 2.29 22.61 0.38
C GLN A 121 0.96 21.96 -0.03
N ALA A 122 0.50 20.94 0.71
CA ALA A 122 -0.80 20.32 0.45
C ALA A 122 -1.98 21.26 0.73
N LEU A 123 -1.89 22.10 1.78
CA LEU A 123 -2.88 23.14 2.10
C LEU A 123 -2.96 24.21 1.00
N GLU A 124 -1.82 24.61 0.43
CA GLU A 124 -1.78 25.52 -0.72
C GLU A 124 -2.48 24.93 -1.96
N LEU A 125 -2.45 23.59 -2.11
CA LEU A 125 -3.20 22.86 -3.13
C LEU A 125 -4.68 22.63 -2.77
N GLY A 126 -5.13 23.14 -1.62
CA GLY A 126 -6.50 23.05 -1.12
C GLY A 126 -6.87 21.68 -0.56
N ALA A 127 -5.91 20.90 -0.07
CA ALA A 127 -6.17 19.54 0.42
C ALA A 127 -7.27 19.48 1.48
N GLU A 128 -8.27 18.64 1.24
CA GLU A 128 -9.27 18.22 2.24
C GLU A 128 -8.95 16.82 2.78
N MET A 129 -8.22 16.04 1.97
CA MET A 129 -7.67 14.75 2.33
C MET A 129 -6.24 14.61 1.81
N ILE A 130 -5.35 14.11 2.66
CA ILE A 130 -4.02 13.64 2.27
C ILE A 130 -4.02 12.12 2.28
N MET A 131 -3.59 11.53 1.17
CA MET A 131 -3.29 10.10 1.09
C MET A 131 -1.80 9.93 0.87
N THR A 132 -1.05 9.46 1.86
CA THR A 132 0.35 9.14 1.64
C THR A 132 0.49 7.81 0.92
N VAL A 133 1.48 7.72 0.04
CA VAL A 133 1.86 6.48 -0.64
C VAL A 133 3.36 6.27 -0.51
N ASP A 134 3.75 5.05 -0.11
CA ASP A 134 5.14 4.66 0.12
C ASP A 134 5.86 5.41 1.26
N ASN A 135 5.09 6.13 2.08
CA ASN A 135 5.59 6.84 3.24
C ASN A 135 4.47 7.06 4.26
N GLY A 136 4.82 7.63 5.41
CA GLY A 136 3.85 8.15 6.38
C GLY A 136 3.73 7.33 7.66
N VAL A 137 4.19 6.08 7.73
CA VAL A 137 4.07 5.25 8.95
C VAL A 137 4.80 5.85 10.16
N SER A 138 5.79 6.73 9.92
CA SER A 138 6.57 7.44 10.95
C SER A 138 6.31 8.95 10.98
N SER A 139 5.35 9.47 10.22
CA SER A 139 5.09 10.91 10.05
C SER A 139 4.23 11.51 11.18
N ILE A 140 4.67 11.38 12.43
CA ILE A 140 3.89 11.80 13.62
C ILE A 140 3.55 13.30 13.57
N GLU A 141 4.55 14.16 13.40
CA GLU A 141 4.34 15.61 13.42
C GLU A 141 3.56 16.12 12.20
N GLY A 142 3.85 15.59 11.00
CA GLY A 142 3.12 15.96 9.79
C GLY A 142 1.65 15.54 9.87
N VAL A 143 1.36 14.33 10.35
CA VAL A 143 -0.03 13.89 10.55
C VAL A 143 -0.73 14.76 11.59
N ARG A 144 -0.10 15.01 12.75
CA ARG A 144 -0.67 15.90 13.78
C ARG A 144 -1.00 17.27 13.21
N TYR A 145 -0.08 17.87 12.47
CA TYR A 145 -0.26 19.18 11.87
C TYR A 145 -1.38 19.20 10.81
N ALA A 146 -1.47 18.18 9.96
CA ALA A 146 -2.58 18.02 9.01
C ALA A 146 -3.93 17.93 9.72
N LYS A 147 -4.02 17.13 10.79
CA LYS A 147 -5.23 16.98 11.62
C LYS A 147 -5.64 18.29 12.30
N GLU A 148 -4.67 19.07 12.82
CA GLU A 148 -4.91 20.40 13.41
C GLU A 148 -5.50 21.39 12.41
N ASN A 149 -5.19 21.23 11.13
CA ASN A 149 -5.76 22.01 10.02
C ASN A 149 -7.03 21.39 9.42
N GLY A 150 -7.62 20.36 10.06
CA GLY A 150 -8.87 19.75 9.63
C GLY A 150 -8.76 18.81 8.43
N ILE A 151 -7.54 18.43 8.02
CA ILE A 151 -7.31 17.51 6.91
C ILE A 151 -7.56 16.07 7.37
N THR A 152 -8.25 15.31 6.53
CA THR A 152 -8.36 13.84 6.68
C THR A 152 -7.08 13.17 6.21
N VAL A 153 -6.48 12.27 7.00
CA VAL A 153 -5.20 11.63 6.64
C VAL A 153 -5.33 10.12 6.55
N LEU A 154 -5.06 9.59 5.36
CA LEU A 154 -4.90 8.16 5.07
C LEU A 154 -3.43 7.86 4.81
N VAL A 155 -2.84 6.96 5.57
CA VAL A 155 -1.47 6.50 5.32
C VAL A 155 -1.48 5.15 4.60
N THR A 156 -0.78 5.07 3.47
CA THR A 156 -0.43 3.79 2.84
C THR A 156 1.07 3.65 2.70
N ASP A 157 1.61 2.63 3.33
CA ASP A 157 3.05 2.47 3.49
C ASP A 157 3.41 0.99 3.62
N HIS A 158 4.69 0.67 3.50
CA HIS A 158 5.25 -0.65 3.71
C HIS A 158 6.50 -0.64 4.61
N HIS A 159 6.98 0.53 5.01
CA HIS A 159 8.10 0.65 5.94
C HIS A 159 7.79 0.04 7.31
N LEU A 160 8.84 -0.33 8.04
CA LEU A 160 8.69 -0.87 9.39
C LEU A 160 8.11 0.20 10.33
N PRO A 161 7.07 -0.11 11.12
CA PRO A 161 6.50 0.84 12.06
C PRO A 161 7.48 1.18 13.18
N GLY A 162 7.43 2.42 13.65
CA GLY A 162 8.09 2.84 14.88
C GLY A 162 7.36 2.34 16.13
N GLN A 163 7.91 2.66 17.31
CA GLN A 163 7.24 2.37 18.60
C GLN A 163 5.94 3.14 18.80
N VAL A 164 5.86 4.32 18.18
CA VAL A 164 4.69 5.20 18.18
C VAL A 164 4.25 5.35 16.73
N LEU A 165 2.95 5.20 16.50
CA LEU A 165 2.33 5.42 15.21
C LEU A 165 1.66 6.80 15.18
N PRO A 166 1.58 7.46 14.02
CA PRO A 166 0.81 8.69 13.86
C PRO A 166 -0.69 8.43 14.04
N GLU A 167 -1.41 9.42 14.56
CA GLU A 167 -2.86 9.40 14.75
C GLU A 167 -3.59 9.73 13.45
N VAL A 168 -3.69 8.75 12.55
CA VAL A 168 -4.32 8.89 11.23
C VAL A 168 -5.78 8.41 11.25
N ASP A 169 -6.57 8.83 10.25
CA ASP A 169 -7.95 8.37 10.09
C ASP A 169 -8.03 6.92 9.58
N ALA A 170 -7.06 6.50 8.77
CA ALA A 170 -6.84 5.11 8.40
C ALA A 170 -5.37 4.86 8.04
N MET A 171 -4.90 3.62 8.24
CA MET A 171 -3.55 3.18 7.88
C MET A 171 -3.57 1.81 7.23
N VAL A 172 -2.95 1.69 6.06
CA VAL A 172 -2.71 0.41 5.40
C VAL A 172 -1.21 0.17 5.33
N ASN A 173 -0.72 -0.77 6.13
CA ASN A 173 0.67 -1.20 6.06
C ASN A 173 0.81 -2.69 6.42
N PRO A 174 1.42 -3.53 5.55
CA PRO A 174 1.59 -4.96 5.80
C PRO A 174 2.46 -5.25 7.02
N ASN A 175 3.36 -4.33 7.40
CA ASN A 175 4.30 -4.48 8.51
C ASN A 175 3.76 -4.01 9.86
N LEU A 176 2.49 -3.61 9.95
CA LEU A 176 1.83 -3.41 11.26
C LEU A 176 1.73 -4.74 12.01
N ASP A 177 1.96 -4.70 13.33
CA ASP A 177 1.89 -5.89 14.20
C ASP A 177 0.52 -6.59 14.15
N SER A 178 -0.56 -5.81 13.98
CA SER A 178 -1.93 -6.32 13.87
C SER A 178 -2.27 -6.88 12.48
N CYS A 179 -1.43 -6.67 11.47
CA CYS A 179 -1.72 -7.05 10.10
C CYS A 179 -1.43 -8.54 9.86
N THR A 180 -2.44 -9.27 9.36
CA THR A 180 -2.35 -10.71 9.09
C THR A 180 -2.05 -11.03 7.62
N PHE A 181 -1.71 -10.00 6.82
CA PHE A 181 -1.40 -10.19 5.41
C PHE A 181 -0.19 -11.11 5.25
N PRO A 182 -0.26 -12.14 4.38
CA PRO A 182 0.77 -13.19 4.36
C PRO A 182 2.17 -12.72 3.93
N SER A 183 2.27 -11.67 3.11
CA SER A 183 3.55 -11.13 2.66
C SER A 183 3.88 -9.81 3.34
N LYS A 184 5.00 -9.78 4.05
CA LYS A 184 5.56 -8.55 4.65
C LYS A 184 6.47 -7.77 3.70
N ALA A 185 6.63 -8.26 2.47
CA ALA A 185 7.56 -7.76 1.47
C ALA A 185 6.84 -7.07 0.29
N LEU A 186 5.63 -6.55 0.49
CA LEU A 186 5.03 -5.65 -0.50
C LEU A 186 5.84 -4.35 -0.55
N ALA A 187 6.04 -3.86 -1.77
CA ALA A 187 6.43 -2.48 -2.07
C ALA A 187 5.27 -1.51 -1.78
N GLY A 188 5.54 -0.22 -1.63
CA GLY A 188 4.52 0.83 -1.49
C GLY A 188 3.48 0.77 -2.61
N VAL A 189 3.92 0.57 -3.85
CA VAL A 189 3.05 0.46 -5.03
C VAL A 189 2.17 -0.78 -4.98
N GLY A 190 2.66 -1.85 -4.34
CA GLY A 190 1.88 -3.04 -4.06
C GLY A 190 0.75 -2.77 -3.08
N VAL A 191 1.02 -2.01 -2.01
CA VAL A 191 0.00 -1.59 -1.03
C VAL A 191 -1.06 -0.70 -1.71
N ALA A 192 -0.63 0.30 -2.48
CA ALA A 192 -1.52 1.17 -3.25
C ALA A 192 -2.39 0.37 -4.22
N PHE A 193 -1.81 -0.60 -4.95
CA PHE A 193 -2.54 -1.49 -5.85
C PHE A 193 -3.63 -2.30 -5.12
N TYR A 194 -3.32 -2.90 -3.98
CA TYR A 194 -4.31 -3.63 -3.19
C TYR A 194 -5.45 -2.73 -2.67
N LEU A 195 -5.14 -1.50 -2.25
CA LEU A 195 -6.15 -0.53 -1.84
C LEU A 195 -7.07 -0.13 -3.00
N MET A 196 -6.52 0.19 -4.17
CA MET A 196 -7.33 0.56 -5.34
C MET A 196 -8.20 -0.60 -5.82
N MET A 197 -7.69 -1.84 -5.77
CA MET A 197 -8.47 -3.04 -6.05
C MET A 197 -9.63 -3.21 -5.06
N ALA A 198 -9.35 -3.07 -3.77
CA ALA A 198 -10.36 -3.20 -2.72
C ALA A 198 -11.45 -2.12 -2.84
N LEU A 199 -11.06 -0.88 -3.16
CA LEU A 199 -11.96 0.23 -3.42
C LEU A 199 -12.86 -0.04 -4.63
N CYS A 200 -12.31 -0.54 -5.73
CA CYS A 200 -13.09 -0.93 -6.92
C CYS A 200 -14.13 -2.00 -6.58
N VAL A 201 -13.74 -3.05 -5.82
CA VAL A 201 -14.67 -4.10 -5.36
C VAL A 201 -15.77 -3.52 -4.47
N HIS A 202 -15.43 -2.59 -3.57
CA HIS A 202 -16.40 -1.92 -2.71
C HIS A 202 -17.39 -1.07 -3.52
N MET A 203 -16.91 -0.32 -4.50
CA MET A 203 -17.74 0.48 -5.41
C MET A 203 -18.71 -0.37 -6.24
N ARG A 204 -18.27 -1.53 -6.74
CA ARG A 204 -19.14 -2.51 -7.43
C ARG A 204 -20.28 -2.97 -6.53
N LYS A 205 -19.96 -3.34 -5.28
CA LYS A 205 -20.97 -3.77 -4.28
C LYS A 205 -22.01 -2.68 -3.98
N HIS A 206 -21.63 -1.41 -4.08
CA HIS A 206 -22.52 -0.26 -3.86
C HIS A 206 -23.18 0.27 -5.14
N ASN A 207 -23.05 -0.44 -6.27
CA ASN A 207 -23.56 -0.03 -7.59
C ASN A 207 -23.08 1.36 -8.04
N TRP A 208 -21.90 1.78 -7.57
CA TRP A 208 -21.35 3.12 -7.83
C TRP A 208 -21.23 3.43 -9.32
N PHE A 209 -20.63 2.53 -10.10
CA PHE A 209 -20.42 2.73 -11.54
C PHE A 209 -21.73 2.93 -12.30
N ALA A 210 -22.76 2.13 -11.98
CA ALA A 210 -24.09 2.29 -12.57
C ALA A 210 -24.73 3.63 -12.20
N GLN A 211 -24.59 4.07 -10.94
CA GLN A 211 -25.10 5.36 -10.47
C GLN A 211 -24.41 6.56 -11.15
N GLN A 212 -23.11 6.44 -11.43
CA GLN A 212 -22.32 7.48 -12.11
C GLN A 212 -22.34 7.38 -13.64
N GLY A 213 -23.01 6.38 -14.21
CA GLY A 213 -22.99 6.13 -15.66
C GLY A 213 -21.60 5.79 -16.21
N MET A 214 -20.75 5.19 -15.38
CA MET A 214 -19.38 4.79 -15.71
C MET A 214 -19.33 3.33 -16.16
N GLN A 215 -18.39 3.00 -17.04
CA GLN A 215 -18.09 1.61 -17.37
C GLN A 215 -17.24 0.98 -16.26
N GLU A 216 -17.58 -0.27 -15.90
CA GLU A 216 -16.85 -1.09 -14.92
C GLU A 216 -15.53 -1.67 -15.45
#